data_AF-A0A2S6UNV5-F1
#
_entry.id   AF-A0A2S6UNV5-F1
#
_cell.length_a   1.000
_cell.length_b   1.000
_cell.length_c   1.000
_cell.angle_alpha   90.00
_cell.angle_beta   90.00
_cell.angle_gamma   90.00
#
_symmetry.space_group_name_H-M   'P 1'
#
loop_
_entity.id
_entity.type
_entity.pdbx_description
1 polymer ?
#
loop_
_entity_poly.entity_id
_entity_poly.type
_entity_poly.pdbx_seq_one_letter_code
_entity_poly.pdbx_strand_id
1 'polypeptide(L)'
;MRSFSWIAMTLLACVFVVFAISNRELTVVHLWPFPFVFELPLYSMVLISIFGGVIWGALIMWFSLAGTRRKARELKVKAEQNARDLGLVRERLEKIENRENDQDGVMGDKLLMPRFLEKK
;
A
#
# COMPACT_ATOMS: atom_id res chain seq x y z
N MET A 1 15.39 -1.32 6.74
CA MET A 1 16.12 -1.07 5.49
C MET A 1 15.95 0.41 5.13
N ARG A 2 16.85 1.30 5.57
CA ARG A 2 16.64 2.76 5.50
C ARG A 2 17.78 3.55 4.83
N SER A 3 18.85 2.90 4.42
CA SER A 3 20.08 3.57 3.97
C SER A 3 20.25 3.65 2.45
N PHE A 4 19.49 2.87 1.67
CA PHE A 4 19.61 2.85 0.20
C PHE A 4 19.20 4.17 -0.46
N SER A 5 18.25 4.89 0.13
CA SER A 5 17.82 6.20 -0.38
C SER A 5 18.95 7.23 -0.34
N TRP A 6 19.85 7.12 0.64
CA TRP A 6 20.94 8.08 0.81
C TRP A 6 22.01 7.94 -0.28
N ILE A 7 22.30 6.71 -0.70
CA ILE A 7 23.23 6.42 -1.80
C ILE A 7 22.72 7.00 -3.14
N ALA A 8 21.42 6.83 -3.42
CA ALA A 8 20.81 7.41 -4.62
C ALA A 8 20.87 8.95 -4.59
N MET A 9 20.62 9.56 -3.43
CA MET A 9 20.69 11.00 -3.24
C MET A 9 22.12 11.55 -3.44
N THR A 10 23.12 10.88 -2.87
CA THR A 10 24.53 11.26 -3.02
C THR A 10 25.01 11.10 -4.45
N LEU A 11 24.61 10.03 -5.15
CA LEU A 11 24.96 9.81 -6.54
C LEU A 11 24.37 10.90 -7.44
N LEU A 12 23.08 11.23 -7.23
CA LEU A 12 22.41 12.29 -7.97
C LEU A 12 23.06 13.66 -7.72
N ALA A 13 23.43 13.95 -6.46
CA ALA A 13 24.16 15.17 -6.11
C ALA A 13 25.52 15.25 -6.82
N CYS A 14 26.28 14.14 -6.89
CA CYS A 14 27.54 14.08 -7.63
C CYS A 14 27.35 14.40 -9.12
N VAL A 15 26.33 13.82 -9.77
CA VAL A 15 26.03 14.10 -11.18
C VAL A 15 25.76 15.60 -11.39
N PHE A 16 24.99 16.23 -10.50
CA PHE A 16 24.72 17.66 -10.57
C PHE A 16 25.97 18.52 -10.38
N VAL A 17 26.84 18.16 -9.44
CA VAL A 17 28.10 18.88 -9.19
C VAL A 17 29.03 18.79 -10.40
N VAL A 18 29.19 17.60 -10.99
CA VAL A 18 30.04 17.40 -12.18
C VAL A 18 29.47 18.17 -13.37
N PHE A 19 28.16 18.10 -13.59
CA PHE A 19 27.48 18.85 -14.65
C PHE A 19 27.65 20.37 -14.48
N ALA A 20 27.54 20.86 -13.23
CA ALA A 20 27.73 22.27 -12.89
C ALA A 20 29.17 22.75 -13.12
N ILE A 21 30.16 21.91 -12.78
CA ILE A 21 31.57 22.24 -13.01
C ILE A 21 31.90 22.23 -14.51
N SER A 22 31.34 21.29 -15.27
CA SER A 22 31.65 21.12 -16.69
C SER A 22 30.98 22.16 -17.59
N ASN A 23 29.83 22.73 -17.19
CA ASN A 23 29.03 23.62 -18.04
C ASN A 23 28.95 25.05 -17.46
N ARG A 24 30.08 25.58 -16.98
CA ARG A 24 30.20 26.93 -16.39
C ARG A 24 30.09 28.09 -17.38
N GLU A 25 29.91 27.81 -18.68
CA GLU A 25 29.79 28.87 -19.67
C GLU A 25 28.58 29.76 -19.40
N LEU A 26 28.85 31.06 -19.32
CA LEU A 26 27.86 32.11 -19.13
C LEU A 26 26.99 32.20 -20.40
N THR A 27 25.70 31.94 -20.25
CA THR A 27 24.73 32.06 -21.34
C THR A 27 23.76 33.19 -21.02
N VAL A 28 23.45 34.00 -22.03
CA VAL A 28 22.48 35.09 -21.88
C VAL A 28 21.08 34.50 -21.98
N VAL A 29 20.30 34.60 -20.90
CA VAL A 29 18.92 34.12 -20.84
C VAL A 29 17.98 35.31 -20.87
N HIS A 30 17.11 35.33 -21.90
CA HIS A 30 16.03 36.30 -22.04
C HIS A 30 14.72 35.69 -21.51
N LEU A 31 14.19 36.23 -20.41
CA LEU A 31 12.91 35.80 -19.84
C LEU A 31 11.73 36.49 -20.53
N TRP A 32 11.43 36.15 -21.78
CA TRP A 32 10.23 36.68 -22.43
C TRP A 32 8.95 36.20 -21.71
N PRO A 33 7.93 37.05 -21.44
CA PRO A 33 7.68 38.43 -21.89
C PRO A 33 8.23 39.53 -20.95
N PHE A 34 8.98 39.17 -19.92
CA PHE A 34 9.59 40.12 -18.99
C PHE A 34 10.88 40.74 -19.56
N PRO A 35 11.17 42.03 -19.29
CA PRO A 35 12.40 42.69 -19.74
C PRO A 35 13.60 42.37 -18.82
N PHE A 36 13.72 41.13 -18.34
CA PHE A 36 14.84 40.69 -17.52
C PHE A 36 15.84 39.89 -18.35
N VAL A 37 17.10 40.30 -18.28
CA VAL A 37 18.23 39.62 -18.92
C VAL A 37 19.15 39.14 -17.81
N PHE A 38 19.34 37.82 -17.74
CA PHE A 38 20.23 37.21 -16.76
C PHE A 38 21.38 36.53 -17.48
N GLU A 39 22.60 36.88 -17.09
CA GLU A 39 23.80 36.16 -17.49
C GLU A 39 24.05 35.07 -16.45
N LEU A 40 23.54 33.87 -16.74
CA LEU A 40 23.64 32.73 -15.85
C LEU A 40 24.27 31.57 -16.61
N PRO A 41 25.11 30.76 -15.95
CA PRO A 41 25.62 29.54 -16.56
C PRO A 41 24.47 28.61 -16.95
N LEU A 42 24.53 28.02 -18.15
CA LEU A 42 23.45 27.14 -18.64
C LEU A 42 23.13 26.01 -17.65
N TYR A 43 24.15 25.51 -16.93
CA TYR A 43 23.98 24.47 -15.94
C TYR A 43 22.97 24.83 -14.85
N SER A 44 22.90 26.10 -14.43
CA SER A 44 22.05 26.50 -13.32
C SER A 44 20.59 26.43 -13.69
N MET A 45 20.24 26.79 -14.93
CA MET A 45 18.86 26.71 -15.43
C MET A 45 18.36 25.26 -15.47
N VAL A 46 19.18 24.36 -16.01
CA VAL A 46 18.86 22.93 -16.11
C VAL A 46 18.78 22.29 -14.72
N LEU A 47 19.75 22.58 -13.83
CA LEU A 47 19.73 22.08 -12.45
C LEU A 47 18.46 22.51 -11.72
N ILE A 48 18.11 23.81 -11.77
CA ILE A 48 16.94 24.35 -11.06
C ILE A 48 15.65 23.72 -11.61
N SER A 49 15.55 23.52 -12.92
CA SER A 49 14.38 22.88 -13.54
C SER A 49 14.21 21.43 -13.05
N ILE A 50 15.27 20.64 -13.09
CA ILE A 50 15.23 19.24 -12.63
C ILE A 50 14.99 19.19 -11.12
N PHE A 51 15.71 20.00 -10.35
CA PHE A 51 15.56 20.07 -8.89
C PHE A 51 14.14 20.48 -8.49
N GLY A 52 13.55 21.46 -9.20
CA GLY A 52 12.15 21.84 -9.05
C GLY A 52 11.21 20.68 -9.34
N GLY A 53 11.44 19.95 -10.44
CA GLY A 53 10.66 18.75 -10.78
C GLY A 53 10.74 17.64 -9.71
N VAL A 54 11.93 17.40 -9.16
CA VAL A 54 12.14 16.43 -8.07
C VAL A 54 11.43 16.87 -6.79
N ILE A 55 11.53 18.15 -6.40
CA ILE A 55 10.79 18.67 -5.24
C ILE A 55 9.29 18.49 -5.43
N TRP A 56 8.76 18.86 -6.60
CA TRP A 56 7.35 18.67 -6.92
C TRP A 56 6.93 17.20 -6.86
N GLY A 57 7.71 16.30 -7.47
CA GLY A 57 7.47 14.86 -7.41
C GLY A 57 7.50 14.32 -5.97
N ALA A 58 8.45 14.78 -5.16
CA ALA A 58 8.57 14.41 -3.75
C ALA A 58 7.40 14.94 -2.91
N LEU A 59 6.95 16.18 -3.14
CA LEU A 59 5.78 16.75 -2.48
C LEU A 59 4.53 15.94 -2.82
N ILE A 60 4.29 15.66 -4.11
CA ILE A 60 3.16 14.82 -4.56
C ILE A 60 3.21 13.43 -3.90
N MET A 61 4.39 12.81 -3.87
CA MET A 61 4.59 11.52 -3.21
C MET A 61 4.29 11.60 -1.71
N TRP A 62 4.71 12.68 -1.03
CA TRP A 62 4.45 12.89 0.40
C TRP A 62 2.97 13.03 0.70
N PHE A 63 2.23 13.80 -0.11
CA PHE A 63 0.78 13.92 0.00
C PHE A 63 0.06 12.59 -0.30
N SER A 64 0.56 11.79 -1.24
CA SER A 64 0.04 10.46 -1.57
C SER A 64 0.28 9.44 -0.44
N LEU A 65 1.47 9.45 0.18
CA LEU A 65 1.83 8.52 1.26
C LEU A 65 1.04 8.73 2.55
N ALA A 66 0.55 9.96 2.80
CA ALA A 66 -0.33 10.25 3.93
C ALA A 66 -1.65 9.45 3.87
N GLY A 67 -2.19 9.24 2.66
CA GLY A 67 -3.38 8.40 2.43
C GLY A 67 -3.11 6.90 2.57
N THR A 68 -1.95 6.44 2.10
CA THR A 68 -1.57 5.02 2.11
C THR A 68 -1.46 4.45 3.52
N ARG A 69 -1.02 5.24 4.51
CA ARG A 69 -0.99 4.82 5.92
C ARG A 69 -2.38 4.60 6.52
N ARG A 70 -3.38 5.39 6.11
CA ARG A 70 -4.78 5.20 6.53
C ARG A 70 -5.38 3.94 5.87
N LYS A 71 -5.18 3.79 4.57
CA LYS A 71 -5.62 2.60 3.82
C LYS A 71 -5.00 1.31 4.34
N ALA A 72 -3.73 1.33 4.75
CA ALA A 72 -3.08 0.15 5.33
C ALA A 72 -3.71 -0.28 6.66
N ARG A 73 -4.21 0.65 7.49
CA ARG A 73 -4.94 0.33 8.72
C ARG A 73 -6.32 -0.24 8.43
N GLU A 74 -7.06 0.38 7.52
CA GLU A 74 -8.41 -0.08 7.13
C GLU A 74 -8.38 -1.47 6.51
N LEU A 75 -7.41 -1.75 5.63
CA LEU A 75 -7.23 -3.08 5.04
C LEU A 75 -6.92 -4.14 6.11
N LYS A 76 -6.14 -3.78 7.14
CA LYS A 76 -5.81 -4.70 8.23
C LYS A 76 -7.04 -5.04 9.08
N VAL A 77 -7.87 -4.04 9.41
CA VAL A 77 -9.13 -4.24 10.15
C VAL A 77 -10.11 -5.10 9.36
N LYS A 78 -10.26 -4.83 8.05
CA LYS A 78 -11.14 -5.63 7.17
C LYS A 78 -10.66 -7.09 7.05
N ALA A 79 -9.36 -7.32 6.95
CA ALA A 79 -8.81 -8.68 6.93
C ALA A 79 -9.12 -9.45 8.22
N GLU A 80 -9.03 -8.77 9.36
CA GLU A 80 -9.34 -9.35 10.67
C GLU A 80 -10.85 -9.62 10.86
N GLN A 81 -11.73 -8.78 10.31
CA GLN A 81 -13.17 -9.03 10.28
C GLN A 81 -13.53 -10.23 9.41
N ASN A 82 -12.99 -10.29 8.19
CA ASN A 82 -13.21 -11.43 7.29
C ASN A 82 -12.75 -12.75 7.92
N ALA A 83 -11.63 -12.75 8.66
CA ALA A 83 -11.14 -13.93 9.36
C ALA A 83 -12.10 -14.39 10.47
N ARG A 84 -12.72 -13.45 11.21
CA ARG A 84 -13.74 -13.75 12.23
C ARG A 84 -15.01 -14.31 11.62
N ASP A 85 -15.48 -13.73 10.53
CA ASP A 85 -16.69 -14.17 9.84
C ASP A 85 -16.53 -15.60 9.30
N LEU A 86 -15.35 -15.94 8.76
CA LEU A 86 -15.02 -17.32 8.37
C LEU A 86 -15.07 -18.30 9.55
N GLY A 87 -14.63 -17.89 10.73
CA GLY A 87 -14.70 -18.68 11.95
C GLY A 87 -16.15 -18.96 12.39
N LEU A 88 -16.98 -17.91 12.41
CA LEU A 88 -18.39 -18.02 12.78
C LEU A 88 -19.19 -18.89 11.80
N VAL A 89 -18.91 -18.75 10.50
CA VAL A 89 -19.55 -19.59 9.48
C VAL A 89 -19.16 -21.06 9.66
N ARG A 90 -17.87 -21.36 9.92
CA ARG A 90 -17.42 -22.73 10.21
C ARG A 90 -18.07 -23.31 11.47
N GLU A 91 -18.14 -22.54 12.55
CA GLU A 91 -18.77 -23.00 13.80
C GLU A 91 -20.26 -23.30 13.60
N ARG A 92 -20.96 -22.52 12.78
CA ARG A 92 -22.37 -22.78 12.44
C ARG A 92 -22.54 -24.07 11.64
N LEU A 93 -21.64 -24.33 10.69
CA LEU A 93 -21.66 -25.59 9.93
C LEU A 93 -21.43 -26.80 10.84
N GLU A 94 -20.44 -26.73 11.73
CA GLU A 94 -20.14 -27.81 12.67
C GLU A 94 -21.33 -28.10 13.62
N LYS A 95 -22.05 -27.06 14.06
CA LYS A 95 -23.27 -27.25 14.86
C LYS A 95 -24.43 -27.86 14.09
N ILE A 96 -24.54 -27.59 12.79
CA ILE A 96 -25.57 -28.20 11.94
C ILE A 96 -25.21 -29.66 11.70
N GLU A 97 -23.96 -29.93 11.33
CA GLU A 97 -23.44 -31.27 11.11
C GLU A 97 -23.59 -32.14 12.36
N ASN A 98 -23.22 -31.65 13.54
CA ASN A 98 -23.43 -32.38 14.79
C ASN A 98 -24.91 -32.63 15.11
N ARG A 99 -25.82 -31.68 14.80
CA ARG A 99 -27.26 -31.92 14.98
C ARG A 99 -27.79 -32.98 14.04
N GLU A 100 -27.35 -32.96 12.78
CA GLU A 100 -27.70 -33.95 11.77
C GLU A 100 -27.20 -35.33 12.22
N ASN A 101 -25.95 -35.43 12.68
CA ASN A 101 -25.35 -36.65 13.20
C ASN A 101 -26.06 -37.18 14.46
N ASP A 102 -26.42 -36.31 15.40
CA ASP A 102 -27.21 -36.66 16.58
C ASP A 102 -28.62 -37.14 16.18
N GLN A 103 -29.25 -36.49 15.19
CA GLN A 103 -30.58 -36.83 14.72
C GLN A 103 -30.59 -38.19 13.99
N ASP A 104 -29.55 -38.48 13.21
CA ASP A 104 -29.33 -39.76 12.55
C ASP A 104 -29.00 -40.88 13.55
N GLY A 105 -28.19 -40.59 14.58
CA GLY A 105 -27.92 -41.52 15.67
C GLY A 105 -29.18 -41.89 16.48
N VAL A 106 -30.03 -40.90 16.78
CA VAL A 106 -31.30 -41.11 17.48
C VAL A 106 -32.33 -41.84 16.60
N MET A 107 -32.38 -41.56 15.30
CA MET A 107 -33.25 -42.29 14.37
C MET A 107 -32.77 -43.72 14.14
N GLY A 108 -31.45 -43.94 14.06
CA GLY A 108 -30.85 -45.27 14.01
C GLY A 108 -31.17 -46.08 15.27
N ASP A 109 -31.02 -45.49 16.44
CA ASP A 109 -31.38 -46.13 17.71
C ASP A 109 -32.89 -46.42 17.79
N LYS A 110 -33.75 -45.49 17.37
CA LYS A 110 -35.21 -45.72 17.28
C LYS A 110 -35.61 -46.77 16.23
N LEU A 111 -34.85 -46.92 15.14
CA LEU A 111 -35.06 -47.98 14.15
C LEU A 111 -34.58 -49.35 14.68
N LEU A 112 -33.54 -49.36 15.53
CA LEU A 112 -33.01 -50.57 16.17
C LEU A 112 -33.78 -50.96 17.43
N MET A 113 -34.54 -50.04 18.04
CA MET A 113 -35.49 -50.36 19.10
C MET A 113 -36.62 -51.21 18.51
N PRO A 114 -36.67 -52.51 18.83
CA PRO A 114 -37.78 -53.31 18.37
C PRO A 114 -39.03 -52.87 19.15
N ARG A 115 -40.17 -52.94 18.48
CA ARG A 115 -41.53 -52.49 18.86
C ARG A 115 -42.10 -53.07 20.19
N PHE A 116 -41.26 -53.47 21.14
CA PHE A 116 -41.62 -54.21 22.35
C PHE A 116 -42.04 -53.34 23.54
N LEU A 117 -42.04 -52.01 23.43
CA LEU A 117 -42.50 -51.12 24.50
C LEU A 117 -43.92 -50.57 24.31
N GLU A 118 -44.75 -51.24 23.52
CA GLU A 118 -46.19 -50.97 23.42
C GLU A 118 -47.00 -52.11 24.05
N LYS A 119 -46.86 -52.28 25.37
CA LYS A 119 -47.89 -52.95 26.20
C LYS A 119 -47.60 -52.81 27.69
N LYS A 120 -48.36 -51.95 28.37
CA LYS A 120 -49.18 -52.34 29.52
C LYS A 120 -50.17 -51.24 29.89
#